data_AF-A0A7W3J6Q3-F1
#
_entry.id   AF-A0A7W3J6Q3-F1
#
_cell.length_a   1.000
_cell.length_b   1.000
_cell.length_c   1.000
_cell.angle_alpha   90.00
_cell.angle_beta   90.00
_cell.angle_gamma   90.00
#
_symmetry.space_group_name_H-M   'P 1'
#
loop_
_entity.id
_entity.type
_entity.pdbx_description
1 polymer ?
#
loop_
_entity_poly.entity_id
_entity_poly.type
_entity_poly.pdbx_seq_one_letter_code
_entity_poly.pdbx_strand_id
1 'polypeptide(L)'
;MSELTPDELAEIERRFENFDVDQAEVYDVGTDELPPQVVLVRAMAERELLIRQADHVMRDAVGTARAANLSWHKIGMVLGTTGEAARQRYAKDRTAAKATRSKGDGDTRAAKGRISA
;
A
#
# COMPACT_ATOMS: atom_id res chain seq x y z
N MET A 1 20.23 -21.46 24.32
CA MET A 1 20.04 -20.60 23.14
C MET A 1 21.38 -20.56 22.45
N SER A 2 21.55 -21.23 21.30
CA SER A 2 22.81 -21.12 20.57
C SER A 2 22.92 -19.71 20.02
N GLU A 3 23.99 -19.00 20.38
CA GLU A 3 24.35 -17.74 19.74
C GLU A 3 24.90 -18.08 18.35
N LEU A 4 24.35 -17.44 17.32
CA LEU A 4 24.84 -17.55 15.94
C LEU A 4 26.25 -16.97 15.88
N THR A 5 27.15 -17.68 15.22
CA THR A 5 28.50 -17.18 14.97
C THR A 5 28.46 -16.00 13.98
N PRO A 6 29.48 -15.12 14.00
CA PRO A 6 29.55 -14.01 13.05
C PRO A 6 29.49 -14.46 11.57
N ASP A 7 30.07 -15.62 11.26
CA ASP A 7 30.06 -16.16 9.90
C ASP A 7 28.67 -16.67 9.48
N GLU A 8 27.92 -17.28 10.41
CA GLU A 8 26.53 -17.68 10.18
C GLU A 8 25.62 -16.45 9.98
N LEU A 9 25.84 -15.38 10.74
CA LEU A 9 25.10 -14.14 10.58
C LEU A 9 25.35 -13.51 9.21
N ALA A 10 26.63 -13.44 8.79
CA ALA A 10 27.01 -12.90 7.47
C ALA A 10 26.46 -13.74 6.30
N GLU A 11 26.37 -15.06 6.45
CA GLU A 11 25.70 -15.93 5.49
C GLU A 11 24.19 -15.64 5.40
N ILE A 12 23.51 -15.49 6.55
CA ILE A 12 22.08 -15.18 6.59
C ILE A 12 21.79 -13.82 5.95
N GLU A 13 22.59 -12.78 6.25
CA GLU A 13 22.46 -11.46 5.65
C GLU A 13 22.61 -11.51 4.13
N ARG A 14 23.69 -12.15 3.63
CA ARG A 14 23.90 -12.33 2.18
C ARG A 14 22.73 -13.07 1.53
N ARG A 15 22.16 -14.08 2.19
CA ARG A 15 21.02 -14.82 1.65
C ARG A 15 19.76 -13.97 1.61
N PHE A 16 19.54 -13.13 2.62
CA PHE A 16 18.40 -12.21 2.68
C PHE A 16 18.51 -11.12 1.61
N GLU A 17 19.68 -10.53 1.40
CA GLU A 17 19.91 -9.50 0.37
C GLU A 17 19.67 -10.04 -1.05
N ASN A 18 20.00 -11.31 -1.29
CA ASN A 18 19.81 -11.98 -2.57
C ASN A 18 18.47 -12.73 -2.67
N PHE A 19 17.59 -12.58 -1.67
CA PHE A 19 16.30 -13.28 -1.67
C PHE A 19 15.32 -12.59 -2.62
N ASP A 20 15.06 -13.24 -3.75
CA ASP A 20 14.00 -12.82 -4.67
C ASP A 20 12.68 -13.48 -4.27
N VAL A 21 11.74 -12.66 -3.77
CA VAL A 21 10.41 -13.11 -3.35
C VAL A 21 9.60 -13.64 -4.53
N ASP A 22 9.83 -13.13 -5.75
CA ASP A 22 9.09 -13.53 -6.95
C ASP A 22 9.56 -14.89 -7.48
N GLN A 23 10.76 -15.34 -7.10
CA GLN A 23 11.33 -16.64 -7.45
C GLN A 23 11.27 -17.64 -6.28
N ALA A 24 10.73 -17.23 -5.13
CA ALA A 24 10.63 -18.11 -3.97
C ALA A 24 9.62 -19.23 -4.23
N GLU A 25 10.03 -20.46 -3.96
CA GLU A 25 9.12 -21.61 -3.98
C GLU A 25 8.12 -21.48 -2.82
N VAL A 26 6.84 -21.35 -3.16
CA VAL A 26 5.76 -21.23 -2.17
C VAL A 26 5.26 -22.61 -1.81
N TYR A 27 5.57 -23.05 -0.59
CA TYR A 27 4.99 -24.26 -0.01
C TYR A 27 3.64 -23.92 0.63
N ASP A 28 2.55 -24.51 0.13
CA ASP A 28 1.25 -24.41 0.79
C ASP A 28 1.21 -25.42 1.94
N VAL A 29 1.70 -24.97 3.09
CA VAL A 29 1.64 -25.76 4.33
C VAL A 29 0.21 -25.76 4.83
N GLY A 30 -0.34 -26.96 5.02
CA GLY A 30 -1.68 -27.16 5.58
C GLY A 30 -1.81 -26.52 6.95
N THR A 31 -2.99 -25.99 7.27
CA THR A 31 -3.23 -25.36 8.58
C THR A 31 -3.08 -26.33 9.75
N ASP A 32 -3.23 -27.64 9.51
CA ASP A 32 -3.05 -28.74 10.44
C ASP A 32 -1.57 -29.04 10.75
N GLU A 33 -0.65 -28.64 9.89
CA GLU A 33 0.80 -28.81 10.07
C GLU A 33 1.45 -27.63 10.80
N LEU A 34 0.72 -26.52 10.98
CA LEU A 34 1.23 -25.30 11.58
C LEU A 34 0.87 -25.18 13.07
N PRO A 35 1.75 -24.59 13.91
CA PRO A 35 1.38 -24.21 15.26
C PRO A 35 0.16 -23.26 15.25
N PRO A 36 -0.80 -23.40 16.19
CA PRO A 36 -2.03 -22.60 16.19
C PRO A 36 -1.80 -21.09 16.12
N GLN A 37 -0.76 -20.58 16.78
CA GLN A 37 -0.38 -19.17 16.74
C GLN A 37 0.06 -18.70 15.35
N VAL A 38 0.70 -19.56 14.56
CA VAL A 38 1.13 -19.23 13.18
C VAL A 38 -0.10 -19.18 12.26
N VAL A 39 -1.05 -20.10 12.42
CA VAL A 39 -2.31 -20.09 11.68
C VAL A 39 -3.08 -18.79 11.92
N LEU A 40 -3.17 -18.34 13.18
CA LEU A 40 -3.82 -17.07 13.53
C LEU A 40 -3.12 -15.87 12.88
N VAL A 41 -1.78 -15.82 12.92
CA VAL A 41 -1.02 -14.72 12.30
C VAL A 41 -1.22 -14.71 10.78
N ARG A 42 -1.18 -15.89 10.12
CA ARG A 42 -1.48 -16.02 8.68
C ARG A 42 -2.88 -15.48 8.37
N ALA A 43 -3.90 -15.93 9.09
CA ALA A 43 -5.28 -15.48 8.87
C ALA A 43 -5.45 -13.96 9.09
N MET A 44 -4.77 -13.39 10.08
CA MET A 44 -4.78 -11.94 10.30
C MET A 44 -4.12 -11.17 9.15
N ALA A 45 -2.97 -11.65 8.66
CA ALA A 45 -2.26 -11.04 7.54
C ALA A 45 -3.08 -11.12 6.24
N GLU A 46 -3.69 -12.28 5.96
CA GLU A 46 -4.58 -12.48 4.81
C GLU A 46 -5.80 -11.55 4.88
N ARG A 47 -6.46 -11.47 6.04
CA ARG A 47 -7.59 -10.55 6.25
C ARG A 47 -7.20 -9.10 5.96
N GLU A 48 -6.05 -8.67 6.47
CA GLU A 48 -5.57 -7.30 6.30
C GLU A 48 -5.25 -7.01 4.83
N LEU A 49 -4.63 -7.95 4.11
CA LEU A 49 -4.39 -7.84 2.68
C LEU A 49 -5.69 -7.67 1.89
N LEU A 50 -6.69 -8.51 2.17
CA LEU A 50 -7.99 -8.47 1.52
C LEU A 50 -8.73 -7.15 1.79
N ILE A 51 -8.66 -6.64 3.03
CA ILE A 51 -9.26 -5.34 3.38
C ILE A 51 -8.62 -4.21 2.58
N ARG A 52 -7.28 -4.19 2.49
CA ARG A 52 -6.57 -3.15 1.71
C ARG A 52 -6.92 -3.20 0.24
N GLN A 53 -6.99 -4.39 -0.35
CA GLN A 53 -7.37 -4.58 -1.75
C GLN A 53 -8.81 -4.11 -1.99
N ALA A 54 -9.75 -4.51 -1.13
CA ALA A 54 -11.13 -4.08 -1.20
C ALA A 54 -11.24 -2.55 -1.08
N ASP A 55 -10.56 -1.94 -0.11
CA ASP A 55 -10.55 -0.50 0.07
C ASP A 55 -9.97 0.24 -1.14
N HIS A 56 -8.93 -0.29 -1.79
CA HIS A 56 -8.37 0.29 -3.02
C HIS A 56 -9.41 0.29 -4.15
N VAL A 57 -10.00 -0.87 -4.43
CA VAL A 57 -11.04 -1.01 -5.46
C VAL A 57 -12.21 -0.05 -5.21
N MET A 58 -12.65 0.07 -3.95
CA MET A 58 -13.73 0.98 -3.58
C MET A 58 -13.34 2.44 -3.78
N ARG A 59 -12.11 2.84 -3.42
CA ARG A 59 -11.62 4.21 -3.64
C ARG A 59 -11.59 4.55 -5.13
N ASP A 60 -11.10 3.66 -5.98
CA ASP A 60 -11.04 3.88 -7.43
C ASP A 60 -12.43 4.02 -8.05
N ALA A 61 -13.37 3.16 -7.66
CA ALA A 61 -14.74 3.21 -8.12
C ALA A 61 -15.43 4.53 -7.69
N VAL A 62 -15.26 4.93 -6.43
CA VAL A 62 -15.78 6.21 -5.92
C VAL A 62 -15.10 7.39 -6.60
N GLY A 63 -13.80 7.32 -6.85
CA GLY A 63 -13.04 8.31 -7.61
C GLY A 63 -13.61 8.52 -9.02
N THR A 64 -13.84 7.43 -9.74
CA THR A 64 -14.48 7.41 -11.06
C THR A 64 -15.88 8.02 -11.02
N ALA A 65 -16.71 7.62 -10.05
CA ALA A 65 -18.06 8.17 -9.88
C ALA A 65 -18.04 9.68 -9.61
N ARG A 66 -17.09 10.16 -8.80
CA ARG A 66 -16.92 11.59 -8.52
C ARG A 66 -16.40 12.35 -9.74
N ALA A 67 -15.53 11.77 -10.55
CA ALA A 67 -15.07 12.36 -11.81
C ALA A 67 -16.21 12.49 -12.83
N ALA A 68 -17.16 11.54 -12.82
CA ALA A 68 -18.40 11.61 -13.58
C ALA A 68 -19.49 12.52 -12.95
N ASN A 69 -19.13 13.36 -11.97
CA ASN A 69 -20.02 14.30 -11.27
C ASN A 69 -21.21 13.66 -10.52
N LEU A 70 -21.18 12.37 -10.18
CA LEU A 70 -22.22 11.77 -9.33
C LEU A 70 -22.17 12.40 -7.93
N SER A 71 -23.32 12.85 -7.41
CA SER A 71 -23.40 13.42 -6.07
C SER A 71 -23.08 12.38 -4.98
N TRP A 72 -22.58 12.86 -3.84
CA TRP A 72 -22.35 12.00 -2.67
C TRP A 72 -23.61 11.26 -2.23
N HIS A 73 -24.78 11.87 -2.38
CA HIS A 73 -26.06 11.21 -2.13
C HIS A 73 -26.26 9.97 -3.01
N LYS A 74 -26.06 10.08 -4.34
CA LYS A 74 -26.17 8.93 -5.25
C LYS A 74 -25.15 7.84 -4.94
N ILE A 75 -23.91 8.22 -4.64
CA ILE A 75 -22.86 7.28 -4.26
C ILE A 75 -23.23 6.56 -2.97
N GLY A 76 -23.70 7.29 -1.95
CA GLY A 76 -24.18 6.70 -0.69
C GLY A 76 -25.27 5.65 -0.91
N MET A 77 -26.28 5.98 -1.74
CA MET A 77 -27.37 5.04 -2.07
C MET A 77 -26.84 3.73 -2.67
N VAL A 78 -25.89 3.79 -3.61
CA VAL A 78 -25.28 2.59 -4.22
C VAL A 78 -24.51 1.78 -3.19
N LEU A 79 -23.83 2.45 -2.26
CA LEU A 79 -23.07 1.83 -1.17
C LEU A 79 -23.95 1.31 -0.02
N GLY A 80 -25.27 1.55 -0.06
CA GLY A 80 -26.16 1.21 1.06
C GLY A 80 -25.91 2.06 2.32
N THR A 81 -25.35 3.26 2.16
CA THR A 81 -25.02 4.17 3.28
C THR A 81 -25.58 5.57 3.01
N THR A 82 -25.49 6.48 3.98
CA THR A 82 -25.84 7.89 3.71
C THR A 82 -24.77 8.55 2.83
N GLY A 83 -25.18 9.53 2.02
CA GLY A 83 -24.22 10.26 1.19
C GLY A 83 -23.13 10.98 1.99
N GLU A 84 -23.49 11.47 3.18
CA GLU A 84 -22.52 12.12 4.07
C GLU A 84 -21.54 11.09 4.68
N ALA A 85 -21.99 9.88 5.02
CA ALA A 85 -21.11 8.80 5.47
C ALA A 85 -20.11 8.40 4.36
N ALA A 86 -20.60 8.26 3.11
CA ALA A 86 -19.73 7.99 1.97
C ALA A 86 -18.71 9.11 1.75
N ARG A 87 -19.13 10.38 1.84
CA ARG A 87 -18.22 11.52 1.76
C ARG A 87 -17.16 11.47 2.85
N GLN A 88 -17.54 11.22 4.10
CA GLN A 88 -16.59 11.20 5.21
C GLN A 88 -15.52 10.11 5.05
N ARG A 89 -15.89 8.95 4.49
CA ARG A 89 -14.98 7.83 4.25
C ARG A 89 -14.04 8.08 3.06
N TYR A 90 -14.57 8.56 1.93
CA TYR A 90 -13.83 8.58 0.67
C TYR A 90 -13.35 9.97 0.21
N ALA A 91 -13.82 11.06 0.82
CA ALA A 91 -13.36 12.41 0.43
C ALA A 91 -12.01 12.81 1.05
N LYS A 92 -11.58 12.16 2.14
CA LYS A 92 -10.37 12.52 2.90
C LYS A 92 -9.06 12.18 2.16
N ASP A 93 -9.11 11.26 1.19
CA ASP A 93 -7.92 10.74 0.53
C ASP A 93 -7.42 11.63 -0.63
N ARG A 94 -8.22 12.61 -1.08
CA ARG A 94 -7.82 13.53 -2.17
C ARG A 94 -6.85 14.62 -1.71
N THR A 95 -6.72 14.85 -0.40
CA THR A 95 -5.80 15.84 0.17
C THR A 95 -4.35 15.36 0.17
N ALA A 96 -4.10 14.05 0.34
CA ALA A 96 -2.76 13.47 0.29
C ALA A 96 -2.17 13.44 -1.14
N ALA A 97 -3.00 13.11 -2.14
CA ALA A 97 -2.57 13.02 -3.55
C ALA A 97 -2.27 14.38 -4.22
N LYS A 98 -2.67 15.51 -3.63
CA LYS A 98 -2.30 16.86 -4.08
C LYS A 98 -0.97 17.34 -3.48
N ALA A 99 -0.60 16.85 -2.29
CA ALA A 99 0.62 17.25 -1.59
C ALA A 99 1.91 16.73 -2.27
N THR A 100 1.86 15.51 -2.83
CA THR A 100 3.02 14.89 -3.52
C THR A 100 3.30 15.51 -4.90
N ARG A 101 2.29 16.07 -5.57
CA ARG A 101 2.45 16.75 -6.87
C ARG A 101 2.96 18.19 -6.78
N SER A 102 2.89 18.82 -5.60
CA SER A 102 3.33 20.22 -5.43
C SER A 102 4.82 20.38 -5.11
N LYS A 103 5.55 19.30 -4.78
CA LYS A 103 6.95 19.36 -4.32
C LYS A 103 7.99 19.31 -5.47
N GLY A 104 7.57 19.07 -6.72
CA GLY A 104 8.47 18.86 -7.86
C GLY A 104 8.57 19.98 -8.90
N ASP A 105 7.79 21.07 -8.79
CA ASP A 105 7.65 22.08 -9.86
C ASP A 105 8.35 23.42 -9.56
N GLY A 106 9.44 23.39 -8.78
CA GLY A 106 10.04 24.60 -8.20
C GLY A 106 11.49 24.93 -8.56
N ASP A 107 12.26 24.03 -9.19
CA ASP A 107 13.73 24.15 -9.21
C ASP A 107 14.38 23.98 -10.60
N THR A 108 14.00 24.82 -11.58
CA THR A 108 14.71 24.89 -12.88
C THR A 108 14.95 26.32 -13.41
N ARG A 109 14.91 27.36 -12.58
CA ARG A 109 15.26 28.74 -12.99
C ARG A 109 16.48 29.29 -12.26
N ALA A 110 17.65 28.68 -12.43
CA ALA A 110 18.92 29.30 -12.03
C ALA A 110 20.15 28.74 -12.76
N ALA A 111 20.19 28.79 -14.10
CA ALA A 111 21.45 28.59 -14.83
C ALA A 111 21.44 29.32 -16.17
N LYS A 112 21.46 30.66 -16.15
CA LYS A 112 21.87 31.43 -17.32
C LYS A 112 22.69 32.64 -16.92
N GLY A 113 23.94 32.65 -17.40
CA GLY A 113 24.77 33.85 -17.48
C GLY A 113 25.87 33.93 -16.44
N ARG A 114 27.07 33.47 -16.82
CA ARG A 114 28.35 34.19 -16.66
C ARG A 114 29.49 33.34 -17.23
N ILE A 115 29.77 33.54 -18.51
CA ILE A 115 31.09 33.31 -19.11
C ILE A 115 31.54 34.68 -19.58
N SER A 116 32.47 35.27 -18.82
CA SER A 116 33.14 36.52 -19.16
C SER A 116 34.34 36.23 -20.08
N ALA A 117 34.54 37.12 -21.04
CA ALA A 117 35.79 37.28 -21.80
C ALA A 117 36.85 38.01 -20.96
#